data_AF-A0A6V7X9J1-F1
#
_entry.id   AF-A0A6V7X9J1-F1
#
_cell.length_a   1.000
_cell.length_b   1.000
_cell.length_c   1.000
_cell.angle_alpha   90.00
_cell.angle_beta   90.00
_cell.angle_gamma   90.00
#
_symmetry.space_group_name_H-M   'P 1'
#
loop_
_entity.id
_entity.type
_entity.pdbx_description
1 polymer ?
#
loop_
_entity_poly.entity_id
_entity_poly.type
_entity_poly.pdbx_seq_one_letter_code
_entity_poly.pdbx_strand_id
1 'polypeptide(L)'
;MPLVPALQLALVDVTDVAKAHISAMTNSESDNERILITSQPSFWFKDIAKILAKEFEKQGYWLPHYEAPYFCVWLYSFFDTETRSVLSRLNRQILFDNKKAKKLLGIEFRNPENSLIEMAYSMIERGILPKHKEYIGPSQTISNGFYKKNGI
;
A
#
# COMPACT_ATOMS: atom_id res chain seq x y z
N MET A 1 17.47 1.67 -1.92
CA MET A 1 17.96 2.08 -0.59
C MET A 1 17.84 0.89 0.36
N PRO A 2 18.87 0.56 1.15
CA PRO A 2 18.86 -0.61 2.05
C PRO A 2 18.08 -0.42 3.36
N LEU A 3 17.65 0.81 3.64
CA LEU A 3 16.96 1.16 4.85
C LEU A 3 15.55 1.65 4.52
N VAL A 4 14.58 1.28 5.35
CA VAL A 4 13.21 1.77 5.28
C VAL A 4 12.97 2.86 6.32
N PRO A 5 12.25 3.95 6.00
CA PRO A 5 11.89 4.95 6.99
C PRO A 5 10.86 4.38 7.97
N ALA A 6 10.99 4.74 9.25
CA ALA A 6 9.98 4.44 10.27
C ALA A 6 8.76 5.37 10.11
N LEU A 7 7.97 5.10 9.07
CA LEU A 7 6.80 5.89 8.70
C LEU A 7 5.54 5.02 8.71
N GLN A 8 4.44 5.57 9.22
CA GLN A 8 3.13 4.94 9.15
C GLN A 8 2.29 5.55 8.02
N LEU A 9 1.67 4.67 7.21
CA LEU A 9 0.91 5.00 6.01
C LEU A 9 -0.51 4.44 6.07
N ALA A 10 -1.45 5.21 5.54
CA ALA A 10 -2.76 4.71 5.14
C ALA A 10 -2.60 3.93 3.83
N LEU A 11 -3.19 2.74 3.75
CA LEU A 11 -3.26 1.97 2.52
C LEU A 11 -4.72 1.74 2.15
N VAL A 12 -5.02 1.68 0.87
CA VAL A 12 -6.34 1.35 0.36
C VAL A 12 -6.21 0.81 -1.05
N ASP A 13 -7.05 -0.17 -1.39
CA ASP A 13 -7.17 -0.65 -2.76
C ASP A 13 -7.92 0.36 -3.63
N VAL A 14 -7.43 0.61 -4.84
CA VAL A 14 -8.05 1.55 -5.78
C VAL A 14 -9.48 1.15 -6.17
N THR A 15 -9.81 -0.15 -6.15
CA THR A 15 -11.15 -0.65 -6.43
C THR A 15 -12.13 -0.24 -5.34
N ASP A 16 -11.70 -0.27 -4.07
CA ASP A 16 -12.53 0.15 -2.95
C ASP A 16 -12.72 1.66 -2.93
N VAL A 17 -11.70 2.43 -3.36
CA VAL A 17 -11.83 3.87 -3.59
C VAL A 17 -12.85 4.14 -4.71
N ALA A 18 -12.80 3.42 -5.82
CA ALA A 18 -13.78 3.59 -6.91
C ALA A 18 -15.21 3.29 -6.45
N LYS A 19 -15.42 2.20 -5.71
CA LYS A 19 -16.71 1.89 -5.07
C LYS A 19 -17.14 3.01 -4.13
N ALA A 20 -16.22 3.57 -3.35
CA ALA A 20 -16.52 4.68 -2.44
C ALA A 20 -17.07 5.90 -3.15
N HIS A 21 -16.44 6.27 -4.27
CA HIS A 21 -16.90 7.41 -5.06
C HIS A 21 -18.30 7.16 -5.64
N ILE A 22 -18.57 5.95 -6.15
CA ILE A 22 -19.90 5.59 -6.66
C ILE A 22 -20.94 5.64 -5.53
N SER A 23 -20.67 4.98 -4.40
CA SER A 23 -21.58 4.99 -3.25
C SER A 23 -21.88 6.41 -2.77
N ALA A 24 -20.87 7.29 -2.72
CA ALA A 24 -21.03 8.67 -2.30
C ALA A 24 -21.92 9.48 -3.28
N MET A 25 -21.79 9.27 -4.59
CA MET A 25 -22.65 9.93 -5.58
C MET A 25 -24.11 9.47 -5.52
N THR A 26 -24.36 8.25 -5.04
CA THR A 26 -25.70 7.64 -5.01
C THR A 26 -26.39 7.71 -3.64
N ASN A 27 -25.67 8.07 -2.58
CA ASN A 27 -26.19 8.11 -1.22
C ASN A 27 -26.22 9.54 -0.67
N SER A 28 -27.42 10.11 -0.53
CA SER A 28 -27.63 11.43 0.06
C SER A 28 -27.19 11.53 1.53
N GLU A 29 -27.08 10.42 2.26
CA GLU A 29 -26.53 10.44 3.63
C GLU A 29 -25.05 10.81 3.69
N SER A 30 -24.36 10.79 2.54
CA SER A 30 -22.96 11.21 2.43
C SER A 30 -22.77 12.68 2.06
N ASP A 31 -23.86 13.42 1.83
CA ASP A 31 -23.81 14.83 1.48
C ASP A 31 -23.19 15.67 2.60
N ASN A 32 -22.31 16.60 2.24
CA ASN A 32 -21.54 17.46 3.16
C ASN A 32 -20.62 16.71 4.15
N GLU A 33 -20.43 15.40 3.98
CA GLU A 33 -19.57 14.62 4.86
C GLU A 33 -18.11 14.57 4.36
N ARG A 34 -17.17 14.60 5.31
CA ARG A 34 -15.77 14.29 5.05
C ARG A 34 -15.50 12.85 5.47
N ILE A 35 -15.20 11.99 4.50
CA ILE A 35 -15.07 10.55 4.69
C ILE A 35 -13.63 10.12 4.37
N LEU A 36 -12.95 9.51 5.34
CA LEU A 36 -11.62 8.94 5.14
C LEU A 36 -11.73 7.53 4.58
N ILE A 37 -11.16 7.32 3.39
CA ILE A 37 -11.15 6.03 2.71
C ILE A 37 -9.77 5.39 2.93
N THR A 38 -9.70 4.47 3.88
CA THR A 38 -8.47 3.73 4.21
C THR A 38 -8.80 2.38 4.81
N SER A 39 -8.00 1.38 4.46
CA SER A 39 -7.95 0.13 5.22
C SER A 39 -7.32 0.38 6.59
N GLN A 40 -7.78 -0.35 7.60
CA GLN A 40 -7.40 -0.16 9.01
C GLN A 40 -6.41 -1.23 9.48
N PRO A 41 -5.65 -0.96 10.56
CA PRO A 41 -5.28 0.34 11.11
C PRO A 41 -3.84 0.67 10.71
N SER A 42 -3.62 1.39 9.60
CA SER A 42 -2.34 2.01 9.19
C SER A 42 -1.06 1.13 9.23
N PHE A 43 -0.38 1.01 8.11
CA PHE A 43 0.77 0.11 7.97
C PHE A 43 2.07 0.85 8.21
N TRP A 44 3.00 0.25 8.96
CA TRP A 44 4.38 0.73 8.93
C TRP A 44 5.00 0.39 7.58
N PHE A 45 5.87 1.28 7.09
CA PHE A 45 6.60 1.04 5.85
C PHE A 45 7.41 -0.27 5.90
N LYS A 46 7.96 -0.59 7.08
CA LYS A 46 8.63 -1.88 7.31
C LYS A 46 7.70 -3.09 7.13
N ASP A 47 6.42 -2.97 7.46
CA ASP A 47 5.47 -4.08 7.36
C ASP A 47 5.10 -4.31 5.89
N ILE A 48 4.96 -3.24 5.10
CA ILE A 48 4.82 -3.31 3.64
C ILE A 48 6.01 -4.04 3.02
N ALA A 49 7.24 -3.67 3.41
CA ALA A 49 8.44 -4.32 2.92
C ALA A 49 8.49 -5.81 3.29
N LYS A 50 8.09 -6.18 4.53
CA LYS A 50 8.01 -7.58 4.97
C LYS A 50 6.95 -8.40 4.20
N ILE A 51 5.78 -7.82 3.95
CA ILE A 51 4.71 -8.47 3.17
C ILE A 51 5.24 -8.82 1.78
N LEU A 52 5.89 -7.86 1.12
CA LEU A 52 6.48 -8.07 -0.20
C LEU A 52 7.67 -9.05 -0.14
N ALA A 53 8.52 -8.96 0.88
CA ALA A 53 9.67 -9.86 1.05
C ALA A 53 9.24 -11.32 1.16
N LYS A 54 8.19 -11.60 1.94
CA LYS A 54 7.64 -12.95 2.13
C LYS A 54 7.29 -13.64 0.81
N GLU A 55 6.81 -12.89 -0.18
CA GLU A 55 6.39 -13.40 -1.49
C GLU A 55 7.52 -13.35 -2.54
N PHE A 56 8.28 -12.26 -2.59
CA PHE A 56 9.20 -11.98 -3.69
C PHE A 56 10.66 -12.32 -3.41
N GLU A 57 11.12 -12.45 -2.15
CA GLU A 57 12.50 -12.86 -1.88
C GLU A 57 12.80 -14.26 -2.41
N LYS A 58 11.82 -15.16 -2.32
CA LYS A 58 11.90 -16.52 -2.87
C LYS A 58 11.94 -16.55 -4.41
N GLN A 59 11.63 -15.42 -5.05
CA GLN A 59 11.62 -15.24 -6.50
C GLN A 59 12.81 -14.41 -6.99
N GLY A 60 13.81 -14.19 -6.13
CA GLY A 60 15.06 -13.51 -6.44
C GLY A 60 15.03 -11.98 -6.30
N TYR A 61 13.99 -11.40 -5.71
CA TYR A 61 13.94 -9.97 -5.42
C TYR A 61 14.53 -9.67 -4.05
N TRP A 62 15.38 -8.66 -3.96
CA TRP A 62 15.90 -8.20 -2.68
C TRP A 62 15.06 -7.05 -2.12
N LEU A 63 14.64 -7.18 -0.86
CA LEU A 63 13.85 -6.15 -0.17
C LEU A 63 14.54 -5.68 1.12
N PRO A 64 14.44 -4.38 1.46
CA PRO A 64 15.06 -3.83 2.65
C PRO A 64 14.27 -4.21 3.91
N HIS A 65 14.99 -4.69 4.93
CA HIS A 65 14.42 -5.17 6.19
C HIS A 65 14.67 -4.23 7.39
N TYR A 66 15.67 -3.35 7.27
CA TYR A 66 16.17 -2.56 8.39
C TYR A 66 15.59 -1.15 8.40
N GLU A 67 15.16 -0.70 9.57
CA GLU A 67 14.69 0.67 9.76
C GLU A 67 15.86 1.64 9.82
N ALA A 68 15.74 2.78 9.12
CA ALA A 68 16.73 3.84 9.17
C ALA A 68 16.68 4.54 10.54
N PRO A 69 17.83 4.67 11.24
CA PRO A 69 17.90 5.51 12.44
C PRO A 69 17.54 6.96 12.11
N TYR A 70 16.88 7.65 13.05
CA TYR A 70 16.46 9.04 12.86
C TYR A 70 17.62 9.95 12.42
N PHE A 71 18.80 9.78 13.01
CA PHE A 71 19.99 10.57 12.67
C PHE A 71 20.38 10.46 11.19
N CYS A 72 20.30 9.26 10.61
CA CYS A 72 20.63 9.04 9.20
C CYS A 72 19.61 9.74 8.29
N VAL A 73 18.32 9.66 8.60
CA VAL A 73 17.26 10.30 7.82
C VAL A 73 17.31 11.83 7.97
N TRP A 74 17.64 12.32 9.17
CA TRP A 74 17.85 13.73 9.44
C TRP A 74 19.00 14.31 8.63
N LEU A 75 20.15 13.63 8.59
CA LEU A 75 21.28 14.06 7.78
C LEU A 75 20.94 14.07 6.27
N TYR A 76 20.18 13.08 5.80
CA TYR A 76 19.75 13.00 4.40
C TYR A 76 18.73 14.11 4.02
N SER A 77 17.95 14.61 4.98
CA SER A 77 16.95 15.68 4.77
C SER A 77 17.54 17.05 4.36
N PHE A 78 18.87 17.20 4.43
CA PHE A 78 19.55 18.38 3.89
C PHE A 78 19.70 18.33 2.36
N PHE A 79 19.71 17.14 1.78
CA PHE A 79 19.94 16.92 0.35
C PHE A 79 18.65 16.64 -0.42
N ASP A 80 17.62 16.09 0.24
CA ASP A 80 16.38 15.67 -0.39
C ASP A 80 15.15 16.34 0.25
N THR A 81 14.39 17.08 -0.57
CA THR A 81 13.21 17.85 -0.12
C THR A 81 12.06 16.94 0.30
N GLU A 82 11.92 15.78 -0.35
CA GLU A 82 10.91 14.78 -0.01
C GLU A 82 11.17 14.22 1.39
N THR A 83 12.42 13.85 1.68
CA THR A 83 12.87 13.40 3.01
C THR A 83 12.62 14.46 4.08
N ARG A 84 12.87 15.73 3.77
CA ARG A 84 12.59 16.84 4.71
C ARG A 84 11.11 16.92 5.07
N SER A 85 10.20 16.67 4.12
CA SER A 85 8.76 16.70 4.37
C SER A 85 8.31 15.59 5.33
N VAL A 86 8.85 14.38 5.15
CA VAL A 86 8.50 13.21 5.96
C VAL A 86 9.17 13.19 7.33
N LEU A 87 10.23 14.00 7.54
CA LEU A 87 10.96 14.06 8.79
C LEU A 87 10.06 14.35 10.01
N SER A 88 9.07 15.23 9.83
CA SER A 88 8.09 15.58 10.88
C SER A 88 7.17 14.41 11.27
N ARG A 89 7.05 13.40 10.42
CA ARG A 89 6.19 12.22 10.57
C ARG A 89 6.94 10.96 10.97
N LEU A 90 8.28 10.99 10.98
CA LEU A 90 9.11 9.85 11.38
C LEU A 90 8.82 9.44 12.83
N ASN A 91 8.80 8.13 13.07
CA ASN A 91 8.57 7.52 14.39
C ASN A 91 7.24 7.92 15.05
N ARG A 92 6.29 8.46 14.29
CA ARG A 92 4.97 8.82 14.81
C ARG A 92 3.94 7.76 14.41
N GLN A 93 3.17 7.34 15.41
CA GLN A 93 2.02 6.48 15.17
C GLN A 93 0.85 7.33 14.67
N ILE A 94 0.36 7.04 13.47
CA ILE A 94 -0.79 7.68 12.84
C ILE A 94 -1.82 6.59 12.59
N LEU A 95 -2.84 6.54 13.44
CA LEU A 95 -3.97 5.63 13.29
C LEU A 95 -5.11 6.33 12.56
N PHE A 96 -5.73 5.65 11.60
CA PHE A 96 -6.87 6.19 10.87
C PHE A 96 -8.17 5.47 11.26
N ASP A 97 -9.24 6.26 11.39
CA ASP A 97 -10.58 5.73 11.63
C ASP A 97 -11.40 5.70 10.33
N ASN A 98 -11.81 4.50 9.92
CA ASN A 98 -12.65 4.28 8.74
C ASN A 98 -14.11 3.90 9.09
N LYS A 99 -14.51 3.99 10.37
CA LYS A 99 -15.88 3.67 10.82
C LYS A 99 -16.93 4.45 10.04
N LYS A 100 -16.66 5.73 9.74
CA LYS A 100 -17.57 6.57 8.95
C LYS A 100 -17.74 6.04 7.52
N ALA A 101 -16.65 5.63 6.86
CA ALA A 101 -16.71 5.07 5.52
C ALA A 101 -17.51 3.77 5.48
N LYS A 102 -17.29 2.87 6.46
CA LYS A 102 -18.06 1.63 6.58
C LYS A 102 -19.55 1.89 6.81
N LYS A 103 -19.87 2.84 7.69
CA LYS A 103 -21.25 3.16 8.07
C LYS A 103 -22.03 3.86 6.96
N LEU A 104 -21.47 4.91 6.36
CA LEU A 104 -22.19 5.74 5.38
C LEU A 104 -22.13 5.18 3.96
N LEU A 105 -21.02 4.54 3.57
CA LEU A 105 -20.82 4.09 2.19
C LEU A 105 -21.04 2.57 2.03
N GLY A 106 -21.22 1.83 3.13
CA GLY A 106 -21.42 0.38 3.11
C GLY A 106 -20.23 -0.40 2.57
N ILE A 107 -19.02 0.16 2.64
CA ILE A 107 -17.83 -0.42 2.01
C ILE A 107 -17.14 -1.38 2.98
N GLU A 108 -16.87 -2.58 2.48
CA GLU A 108 -15.91 -3.50 3.08
C GLU A 108 -14.57 -3.36 2.37
N PHE A 109 -13.56 -2.92 3.12
CA PHE A 109 -12.20 -2.77 2.60
C PHE A 109 -11.53 -4.12 2.43
N ARG A 110 -10.91 -4.32 1.27
CA ARG A 110 -10.07 -5.48 0.98
C ARG A 110 -8.83 -5.47 1.86
N ASN A 111 -8.29 -6.68 2.12
CA ASN A 111 -7.00 -6.83 2.79
C ASN A 111 -5.88 -6.18 1.93
N PRO A 112 -5.17 -5.16 2.46
CA PRO A 112 -4.09 -4.46 1.75
C PRO A 112 -2.93 -5.35 1.33
N GLU A 113 -2.65 -6.42 2.07
CA GLU A 113 -1.57 -7.35 1.74
C GLU A 113 -1.77 -7.95 0.34
N ASN A 114 -3.00 -8.39 0.06
CA ASN A 114 -3.35 -8.96 -1.24
C ASN A 114 -3.19 -7.91 -2.35
N SER A 115 -3.64 -6.67 -2.10
CA SER A 115 -3.51 -5.58 -3.06
C SER A 115 -2.07 -5.18 -3.33
N LEU A 116 -1.21 -5.19 -2.31
CA LEU A 116 0.23 -4.92 -2.45
C LEU A 116 0.91 -5.98 -3.32
N ILE A 117 0.61 -7.26 -3.07
CA ILE A 117 1.18 -8.37 -3.82
C ILE A 117 0.67 -8.35 -5.28
N GLU A 118 -0.64 -8.16 -5.50
CA GLU A 118 -1.23 -8.01 -6.84
C GLU A 118 -0.60 -6.85 -7.62
N MET A 119 -0.39 -5.72 -6.97
CA MET A 119 0.28 -4.56 -7.56
C MET A 119 1.71 -4.91 -7.99
N ALA A 120 2.50 -5.54 -7.12
CA ALA A 120 3.89 -5.90 -7.42
C ALA A 120 3.98 -6.89 -8.60
N TYR A 121 3.12 -7.92 -8.63
CA TYR A 121 3.01 -8.82 -9.78
C TYR A 121 2.64 -8.08 -11.06
N SER A 122 1.65 -7.19 -11.01
CA SER A 122 1.24 -6.37 -12.17
C SER A 122 2.39 -5.49 -12.68
N MET A 123 3.20 -4.91 -11.79
CA MET A 123 4.37 -4.11 -12.19
C MET A 123 5.46 -4.96 -12.88
N ILE A 124 5.68 -6.19 -12.43
CA ILE A 124 6.64 -7.12 -13.06
C ILE A 124 6.12 -7.55 -14.44
N GLU A 125 4.86 -7.99 -14.54
CA GLU A 125 4.31 -8.45 -15.82
C GLU A 125 4.17 -7.34 -16.86
N ARG A 126 3.95 -6.09 -16.43
CA ARG A 126 3.91 -4.93 -17.32
C ARG A 126 5.30 -4.39 -17.68
N GLY A 127 6.38 -5.01 -17.19
CA GLY A 127 7.75 -4.59 -17.46
C GLY A 127 8.17 -3.29 -16.78
N ILE A 128 7.42 -2.83 -15.77
CA ILE A 128 7.79 -1.67 -14.95
C ILE A 128 8.94 -2.05 -13.99
N LEU A 129 8.94 -3.30 -13.52
CA LEU A 129 10.01 -3.90 -12.72
C LEU A 129 10.72 -4.99 -13.51
N PRO A 130 12.03 -5.20 -13.29
CA PRO A 130 12.80 -6.23 -13.99
C PRO A 130 12.31 -7.62 -13.59
N LYS A 131 12.13 -8.51 -14.58
CA LYS A 131 11.75 -9.90 -14.36
C LYS A 131 12.99 -10.73 -14.03
N HIS A 132 13.10 -11.21 -12.79
CA HIS A 132 14.22 -12.05 -12.37
C HIS A 132 14.13 -13.47 -12.97
N LYS A 133 15.26 -14.19 -13.07
CA LYS A 133 15.29 -15.55 -13.62
C LYS A 133 14.49 -16.56 -12.79
N GLU A 134 14.39 -16.29 -11.49
CA GLU A 134 13.72 -17.14 -10.49
C GLU A 134 12.24 -16.77 -10.30
N TYR A 135 11.72 -15.86 -11.11
CA TYR A 135 10.33 -15.40 -11.00
C TYR A 135 9.35 -16.47 -11.50
N ILE A 136 8.37 -16.80 -10.64
CA ILE A 136 7.45 -17.92 -10.86
C ILE A 136 6.08 -17.44 -11.37
N GLY A 137 5.77 -16.14 -11.20
CA GLY A 137 4.47 -15.57 -11.57
C GLY A 137 3.46 -15.56 -10.42
N PRO A 138 2.32 -14.87 -10.60
CA PRO A 138 1.27 -14.80 -9.58
C PRO A 138 0.66 -16.18 -9.31
N SER A 139 0.43 -16.50 -8.04
CA SER A 139 -0.28 -17.72 -7.65
C SER A 139 -1.73 -17.73 -8.18
N GLN A 140 -2.30 -18.93 -8.40
CA GLN A 140 -3.67 -19.08 -8.95
C GLN A 140 -4.76 -18.36 -8.13
N THR A 141 -4.54 -18.18 -6.82
CA THR A 141 -5.44 -17.45 -5.93
C THR A 141 -5.47 -15.95 -6.26
N ILE A 142 -4.33 -15.39 -6.65
CA ILE A 142 -4.12 -13.97 -6.99
C ILE A 142 -4.55 -13.71 -8.44
N SER A 143 -4.32 -14.67 -9.34
CA SER A 143 -4.73 -14.56 -10.74
C SER A 143 -6.26 -14.47 -10.90
N ASN A 144 -7.03 -15.17 -10.04
CA ASN A 144 -8.48 -15.21 -10.15
C ASN A 144 -9.19 -13.88 -9.82
N GLY A 145 -8.56 -12.97 -9.06
CA GLY A 145 -9.13 -11.67 -8.70
C GLY A 145 -8.91 -10.58 -9.76
N PHE A 146 -7.73 -10.54 -10.37
CA PHE A 146 -7.29 -9.45 -11.25
C PHE A 146 -7.15 -9.87 -12.72
N TYR A 147 -6.65 -11.08 -13.00
CA TYR A 147 -6.32 -11.54 -14.36
C TYR A 147 -7.51 -12.18 -15.08
N LYS A 148 -8.46 -12.80 -14.37
CA LYS A 148 -9.69 -13.33 -15.01
C LYS A 148 -10.64 -12.22 -15.49
N LYS A 149 -10.55 -11.02 -14.91
CA LYS A 149 -11.44 -9.89 -15.22
C LYS A 149 -10.94 -9.04 -16.40
N ASN A 150 -9.63 -9.05 -16.66
CA ASN A 150 -8.99 -8.27 -17.71
C ASN A 150 -8.23 -9.21 -18.64
N GLY A 151 -8.95 -10.06 -19.39
CA GLY A 151 -8.38 -11.06 -20.29
C GLY A 151 -7.15 -10.56 -21.04
N ILE A 152 -5.99 -10.98 -20.54
CA ILE A 152 -4.71 -11.04 -21.21
C ILE A 152 -4.34 -12.53 -21.15
#